data_AF-A0A7K6AYF1-F1
#
_entry.id   AF-A0A7K6AYF1-F1
#
_cell.length_a   1.000
_cell.length_b   1.000
_cell.length_c   1.000
_cell.angle_alpha   90.00
_cell.angle_beta   90.00
_cell.angle_gamma   90.00
#
_symmetry.space_group_name_H-M   'P 1'
#
loop_
_entity.id
_entity.type
_entity.pdbx_description
1 polymer ?
#
loop_
_entity_poly.entity_id
_entity_poly.type
_entity_poly.pdbx_seq_one_letter_code
_entity_poly.pdbx_strand_id
1 'polypeptide(L)'
;KIVSCNEELLRDAHSRIPQSSIRTSLSNCNKLLRFEDISAAAFKIQCGVQKTPCTFSRLSKQYGMDIYLKKEILQYTGSVKERGVLYLLTSLPQDQQRKGVIVASDSNFSLAVAYHASELRIPVFVIMSTSTSPTRVKTCREYGAMVISYGTTSKDSQTHARRLAQENGYLYLEEEDSAVYLSGLGTVGLEVYEQVPKLDAVIFPAGGHCGLLAGSAAALKHLNPHISIIGVESESFPVLQQSLKAGHPTEDQACSNHHFYGDVSGVCFGSNSLQLTGKLVDKVVAVREEDILISMLRLLEYERAMVDAEGAIGLAALVAGKLPELKGKRVAIVICSGNLELHLLQQCIARALTLDNRVCRFSLVLSDSPGDISKLLEILAREETRVLDIKQERMFVTSELFTVQVTCTVETRDKIHTAQLKNALLERYPTTLWMER
;
A
#
# COMPACT_ATOMS: atom_id res chain seq x y z
N LYS A 1 10.92 26.58 25.88
CA LYS A 1 11.89 27.68 26.08
C LYS A 1 12.89 27.61 24.95
N ILE A 2 12.80 28.56 24.04
CA ILE A 2 13.66 28.68 22.87
C ILE A 2 15.00 29.25 23.37
N VAL A 3 16.10 28.55 23.10
CA VAL A 3 17.45 29.09 23.27
C VAL A 3 18.20 28.81 21.98
N SER A 4 18.33 29.87 21.17
CA SER A 4 19.32 29.97 20.10
C SER A 4 20.69 30.20 20.73
N CYS A 5 21.71 29.48 20.29
CA CYS A 5 23.10 29.89 20.44
C CYS A 5 23.94 29.34 19.28
N ASN A 6 24.27 30.28 18.38
CA ASN A 6 25.53 30.50 17.67
C ASN A 6 26.14 29.38 16.82
N GLU A 7 25.87 29.49 15.52
CA GLU A 7 26.80 29.21 14.43
C GLU A 7 28.06 30.09 14.60
N GLU A 8 29.15 29.53 15.10
CA GLU A 8 30.54 29.96 14.87
C GLU A 8 31.43 29.15 15.81
N LEU A 9 31.80 27.93 15.39
CA LEU A 9 32.96 27.14 15.83
C LEU A 9 33.04 25.85 14.98
N LEU A 10 32.87 26.01 13.67
CA LEU A 10 33.12 24.98 12.65
C LEU A 10 34.27 25.47 11.78
N ARG A 11 35.49 25.13 12.19
CA ARG A 11 36.68 24.88 11.36
C ARG A 11 37.79 24.41 12.30
N ASP A 12 38.51 23.39 11.87
CA ASP A 12 39.68 22.80 12.53
C ASP A 12 39.44 21.74 13.62
N ALA A 13 38.93 20.59 13.20
CA ALA A 13 39.31 19.29 13.79
C ALA A 13 39.08 18.14 12.78
N HIS A 14 39.71 18.22 11.61
CA HIS A 14 39.90 17.06 10.74
C HIS A 14 41.33 16.55 10.92
N SER A 15 41.52 15.54 11.79
CA SER A 15 42.50 14.49 11.54
C SER A 15 42.49 13.39 12.62
N ARG A 16 42.34 12.16 12.13
CA ARG A 16 42.86 10.89 12.67
C ARG A 16 42.27 10.38 13.99
N ILE A 17 41.21 9.59 13.87
CA ILE A 17 40.92 8.48 14.79
C ILE A 17 40.77 7.20 13.95
N PRO A 18 41.44 6.08 14.28
CA PRO A 18 41.43 4.88 13.45
C PRO A 18 40.06 4.21 13.45
N GLN A 19 39.54 3.91 12.26
CA GLN A 19 38.39 3.05 12.03
C GLN A 19 38.74 1.61 12.46
N SER A 20 38.61 1.30 13.75
CA SER A 20 38.54 -0.08 14.23
C SER A 20 37.08 -0.44 14.41
N SER A 21 36.58 -1.10 13.38
CA SER A 21 35.25 -1.63 13.22
C SER A 21 34.94 -2.71 14.26
N ILE A 22 34.13 -2.36 15.26
CA ILE A 22 33.34 -3.36 16.00
C ILE A 22 31.99 -3.46 15.28
N ARG A 23 31.98 -4.24 14.18
CA ARG A 23 30.76 -4.78 13.57
C ARG A 23 30.17 -5.82 14.53
N THR A 24 29.49 -5.38 15.59
CA THR A 24 28.50 -6.22 16.28
C THR A 24 27.14 -5.98 15.64
N SER A 25 27.08 -6.31 14.36
CA SER A 25 25.86 -6.42 13.59
C SER A 25 25.40 -7.86 13.68
N LEU A 26 24.09 -8.09 13.83
CA LEU A 26 23.42 -9.37 13.59
C LEU A 26 23.57 -9.86 12.13
N SER A 27 24.54 -9.35 11.38
CA SER A 27 24.69 -9.48 9.93
C SER A 27 25.51 -10.71 9.51
N ASN A 28 25.48 -11.80 10.28
CA ASN A 28 26.07 -13.07 9.86
C ASN A 28 25.23 -14.26 10.32
N CYS A 29 24.08 -14.43 9.68
CA CYS A 29 23.47 -15.74 9.44
C CYS A 29 22.53 -15.63 8.24
N ASN A 30 23.05 -15.82 7.03
CA ASN A 30 22.26 -16.25 5.87
C ASN A 30 21.72 -17.67 6.14
N LYS A 31 20.83 -17.80 7.14
CA LYS A 31 20.02 -18.99 7.31
C LYS A 31 18.81 -18.80 6.40
N LEU A 32 18.71 -19.66 5.38
CA LEU A 32 17.47 -19.83 4.62
C LEU A 32 16.31 -19.97 5.62
N LEU A 33 15.27 -19.17 5.44
CA LEU A 33 14.05 -19.25 6.22
C LEU A 33 13.47 -20.67 6.13
N ARG A 34 13.28 -21.34 7.26
CA ARG A 34 12.70 -22.69 7.29
C ARG A 34 11.28 -22.64 7.85
N PHE A 35 10.51 -23.69 7.55
CA PHE A 35 9.16 -23.83 8.04
C PHE A 35 9.09 -23.88 9.57
N GLU A 36 10.06 -24.51 10.24
CA GLU A 36 10.09 -24.60 11.70
C GLU A 36 10.23 -23.23 12.36
N ASP A 37 10.96 -22.31 11.71
CA ASP A 37 11.15 -20.95 12.20
C ASP A 37 9.83 -20.15 12.11
N ILE A 38 9.04 -20.37 11.05
CA ILE A 38 7.69 -19.80 10.87
C ILE A 38 6.69 -20.39 11.87
N SER A 39 6.73 -21.71 12.08
CA SER A 39 5.87 -22.39 13.06
C SER A 39 6.16 -21.91 14.49
N ALA A 40 7.44 -21.76 14.84
CA ALA A 40 7.84 -21.16 16.11
C ALA A 40 7.38 -19.71 16.24
N ALA A 41 7.45 -18.92 15.16
CA ALA A 41 6.92 -17.56 15.14
C ALA A 41 5.42 -17.53 15.41
N ALA A 42 4.64 -18.37 14.72
CA ALA A 42 3.19 -18.47 14.90
C ALA A 42 2.82 -18.75 16.37
N PHE A 43 3.52 -19.69 17.01
CA PHE A 43 3.29 -20.01 18.42
C PHE A 43 3.63 -18.84 19.35
N LYS A 44 4.72 -18.10 19.11
CA LYS A 44 5.11 -16.98 19.98
C LYS A 44 4.18 -15.77 19.86
N ILE A 45 3.69 -15.47 18.66
CA ILE A 45 2.88 -14.27 18.43
C ILE A 45 1.38 -14.48 18.67
N GLN A 46 0.92 -15.72 18.83
CA GLN A 46 -0.52 -16.06 18.91
C GLN A 46 -1.33 -15.25 19.93
N CYS A 47 -0.70 -14.79 21.02
CA CYS A 47 -1.38 -14.01 22.06
C CYS A 47 -1.32 -12.48 21.82
N GLY A 48 -0.47 -12.02 20.92
CA GLY A 48 -0.22 -10.59 20.67
C GLY A 48 -0.63 -10.09 19.29
N VAL A 49 -0.99 -10.98 18.36
CA VAL A 49 -1.65 -10.63 17.09
C VAL A 49 -2.95 -11.38 16.95
N GLN A 50 -3.91 -10.78 16.24
CA GLN A 50 -5.18 -11.44 15.99
C GLN A 50 -5.02 -12.47 14.86
N LYS A 51 -5.67 -13.63 15.01
CA LYS A 51 -5.87 -14.56 13.90
C LYS A 51 -6.95 -13.98 12.99
N THR A 52 -6.54 -13.20 12.00
CA THR A 52 -7.48 -12.47 11.12
C THR A 52 -8.33 -13.44 10.30
N PRO A 53 -9.55 -13.05 9.91
CA PRO A 53 -10.42 -13.89 9.09
C PRO A 53 -9.89 -14.03 7.66
N CYS A 54 -10.04 -15.23 7.10
CA CYS A 54 -9.93 -15.50 5.66
C CYS A 54 -11.31 -15.92 5.13
N THR A 55 -12.12 -14.95 4.71
CA THR A 55 -13.54 -15.17 4.42
C THR A 55 -13.84 -15.17 2.93
N PHE A 56 -14.79 -16.00 2.51
CA PHE A 56 -15.33 -15.99 1.15
C PHE A 56 -15.90 -14.62 0.79
N SER A 57 -15.52 -14.09 -0.38
CA SER A 57 -15.92 -12.77 -0.86
C SER A 57 -17.10 -12.83 -1.82
N ARG A 58 -17.93 -11.78 -1.80
CA ARG A 58 -19.00 -11.58 -2.78
C ARG A 58 -18.47 -11.35 -4.20
N LEU A 59 -17.21 -10.95 -4.33
CA LEU A 59 -16.52 -10.75 -5.62
C LEU A 59 -16.35 -12.07 -6.39
N SER A 60 -16.44 -13.22 -5.73
CA SER A 60 -16.31 -14.55 -6.33
C SER A 60 -17.20 -14.74 -7.56
N LYS A 61 -18.48 -14.31 -7.47
CA LYS A 61 -19.44 -14.39 -8.58
C LYS A 61 -19.04 -13.54 -9.78
N GLN A 62 -18.45 -12.37 -9.52
CA GLN A 62 -18.08 -11.41 -10.56
C GLN A 62 -16.90 -11.90 -11.40
N TYR A 63 -15.93 -12.58 -10.78
CA TYR A 63 -14.71 -13.04 -11.45
C TYR A 63 -14.73 -14.52 -11.83
N GLY A 64 -15.78 -15.27 -11.44
CA GLY A 64 -15.90 -16.70 -11.72
C GLY A 64 -14.82 -17.53 -11.01
N MET A 65 -14.45 -17.13 -9.79
CA MET A 65 -13.45 -17.77 -8.94
C MET A 65 -14.01 -17.85 -7.51
N ASP A 66 -13.63 -18.85 -6.74
CA ASP A 66 -13.96 -18.88 -5.30
C ASP A 66 -12.91 -18.03 -4.55
N ILE A 67 -13.19 -16.73 -4.39
CA ILE A 67 -12.27 -15.76 -3.82
C ILE A 67 -12.43 -15.71 -2.30
N TYR A 68 -11.33 -15.90 -1.58
CA TYR A 68 -11.20 -15.71 -0.14
C TYR A 68 -10.30 -14.53 0.14
N LEU A 69 -10.65 -13.69 1.11
CA LEU A 69 -9.86 -12.51 1.47
C LEU A 69 -9.29 -12.69 2.86
N LYS A 70 -7.96 -12.73 2.96
CA LYS A 70 -7.23 -12.71 4.23
C LYS A 70 -7.09 -11.26 4.70
N LYS A 71 -7.90 -10.85 5.67
CA LYS A 71 -8.10 -9.45 6.07
C LYS A 71 -7.09 -9.00 7.14
N GLU A 72 -5.83 -8.84 6.77
CA GLU A 72 -4.78 -8.32 7.68
C GLU A 72 -5.00 -6.85 8.07
N ILE A 73 -5.85 -6.12 7.34
CA ILE A 73 -6.35 -4.78 7.72
C ILE A 73 -7.06 -4.74 9.08
N LEU A 74 -7.48 -5.89 9.60
CA LEU A 74 -8.15 -6.00 10.90
C LEU A 74 -7.18 -6.16 12.08
N GLN A 75 -5.87 -6.21 11.82
CA GLN A 75 -4.87 -6.06 12.88
C GLN A 75 -4.99 -4.68 13.53
N TYR A 76 -4.48 -4.54 14.77
CA TYR A 76 -4.74 -3.36 15.59
C TYR A 76 -4.18 -2.05 14.99
N THR A 77 -3.00 -2.14 14.40
CA THR A 77 -2.28 -1.08 13.67
C THR A 77 -2.70 -1.01 12.21
N GLY A 78 -3.69 -1.80 11.78
CA GLY A 78 -4.26 -1.76 10.43
C GLY A 78 -3.41 -2.40 9.33
N SER A 79 -2.36 -3.16 9.68
CA SER A 79 -1.50 -3.83 8.68
C SER A 79 -0.89 -5.15 9.16
N VAL A 80 -0.43 -5.93 8.19
CA VAL A 80 0.27 -7.21 8.38
C VAL A 80 1.64 -7.08 9.09
N LYS A 81 2.23 -5.87 9.11
CA LYS A 81 3.59 -5.63 9.64
C LYS A 81 3.73 -6.00 11.11
N GLU A 82 2.63 -5.97 11.86
CA GLU A 82 2.55 -6.42 13.27
C GLU A 82 3.16 -7.78 13.50
N ARG A 83 2.91 -8.74 12.61
CA ARG A 83 3.34 -10.13 12.80
C ARG A 83 4.86 -10.24 12.81
N GLY A 84 5.49 -9.61 11.83
CA GLY A 84 6.95 -9.54 11.73
C GLY A 84 7.55 -8.76 12.90
N VAL A 85 6.97 -7.59 13.22
CA VAL A 85 7.48 -6.69 14.27
C VAL A 85 7.36 -7.32 15.66
N LEU A 86 6.20 -7.89 16.02
CA LEU A 86 6.01 -8.50 17.32
C LEU A 86 6.98 -9.67 17.51
N TYR A 87 7.16 -10.52 16.48
CA TYR A 87 8.11 -11.62 16.56
C TYR A 87 9.56 -11.13 16.66
N LEU A 88 9.91 -10.07 15.94
CA LEU A 88 11.23 -9.43 16.03
C LEU A 88 11.50 -8.92 17.45
N LEU A 89 10.58 -8.13 18.02
CA LEU A 89 10.71 -7.52 19.34
C LEU A 89 10.76 -8.56 20.47
N THR A 90 9.91 -9.59 20.40
CA THR A 90 9.90 -10.71 21.37
C THR A 90 11.14 -11.60 21.28
N SER A 91 11.85 -11.58 20.15
CA SER A 91 13.10 -12.31 19.94
C SER A 91 14.34 -11.52 20.37
N LEU A 92 14.19 -10.25 20.75
CA LEU A 92 15.30 -9.44 21.23
C LEU A 92 15.83 -9.92 22.60
N PRO A 93 17.15 -9.89 22.83
CA PRO A 93 17.71 -10.10 24.15
C PRO A 93 17.18 -9.09 25.17
N GLN A 94 16.99 -9.51 26.42
CA GLN A 94 16.45 -8.62 27.48
C GLN A 94 17.27 -7.34 27.67
N ASP A 95 18.60 -7.42 27.53
CA ASP A 95 19.47 -6.24 27.63
C ASP A 95 19.17 -5.23 26.54
N GLN A 96 18.83 -5.70 25.34
CA GLN A 96 18.46 -4.81 24.23
C GLN A 96 17.05 -4.24 24.40
N GLN A 97 16.11 -5.05 24.91
CA GLN A 97 14.77 -4.58 25.26
C GLN A 97 14.81 -3.46 26.32
N ARG A 98 15.72 -3.55 27.31
CA ARG A 98 15.89 -2.51 28.34
C ARG A 98 16.46 -1.20 27.78
N LYS A 99 17.39 -1.29 26.83
CA LYS A 99 17.98 -0.10 26.18
C LYS A 99 16.97 0.61 25.28
N GLY A 100 16.10 -0.14 24.64
CA GLY A 100 15.08 0.38 23.74
C GLY A 100 15.45 0.27 22.26
N VAL A 101 14.47 0.63 21.43
CA VAL A 101 14.51 0.53 19.97
C VAL A 101 14.24 1.90 19.35
N ILE A 102 14.85 2.15 18.19
CA ILE A 102 14.66 3.37 17.43
C ILE A 102 14.41 3.05 15.96
N VAL A 103 13.38 3.65 15.37
CA VAL A 103 13.02 3.46 13.96
C VAL A 103 12.90 4.82 13.28
N ALA A 104 13.29 4.90 12.01
CA ALA A 104 13.17 6.11 11.21
C ALA A 104 12.39 5.84 9.93
N SER A 105 11.06 5.93 10.02
CA SER A 105 10.17 5.72 8.90
C SER A 105 8.77 6.24 9.20
N ASP A 106 8.08 6.69 8.17
CA ASP A 106 6.65 6.98 8.16
C ASP A 106 5.82 5.78 7.65
N SER A 107 6.39 4.59 7.50
CA SER A 107 5.73 3.36 7.01
C SER A 107 4.82 2.68 8.03
N ASN A 108 4.08 1.66 7.60
CA ASN A 108 3.31 0.78 8.48
C ASN A 108 4.20 0.01 9.47
N PHE A 109 5.47 -0.20 9.13
CA PHE A 109 6.44 -0.80 10.03
C PHE A 109 6.65 0.05 11.29
N SER A 110 6.75 1.38 11.18
CA SER A 110 6.95 2.24 12.36
C SER A 110 5.72 2.31 13.26
N LEU A 111 4.50 2.20 12.70
CA LEU A 111 3.26 2.06 13.47
C LEU A 111 3.25 0.77 14.28
N ALA A 112 3.59 -0.36 13.64
CA ALA A 112 3.69 -1.65 14.30
C ALA A 112 4.77 -1.67 15.39
N VAL A 113 5.93 -1.05 15.15
CA VAL A 113 7.01 -0.93 16.14
C VAL A 113 6.55 -0.06 17.32
N ALA A 114 5.92 1.08 17.06
CA ALA A 114 5.41 1.97 18.10
C ALA A 114 4.42 1.24 19.02
N TYR A 115 3.46 0.50 18.46
CA TYR A 115 2.46 -0.21 19.23
C TYR A 115 3.05 -1.38 20.03
N HIS A 116 3.69 -2.34 19.35
CA HIS A 116 4.15 -3.56 20.03
C HIS A 116 5.33 -3.32 20.97
N ALA A 117 6.20 -2.36 20.70
CA ALA A 117 7.27 -2.03 21.65
C ALA A 117 6.69 -1.48 22.95
N SER A 118 5.69 -0.58 22.87
CA SER A 118 5.00 -0.06 24.04
C SER A 118 4.26 -1.13 24.82
N GLU A 119 3.54 -2.04 24.15
CA GLU A 119 2.87 -3.18 24.80
C GLU A 119 3.87 -4.09 25.54
N LEU A 120 5.06 -4.30 24.96
CA LEU A 120 6.16 -5.06 25.57
C LEU A 120 6.97 -4.24 26.59
N ARG A 121 6.62 -2.98 26.84
CA ARG A 121 7.34 -2.04 27.72
C ARG A 121 8.80 -1.81 27.32
N ILE A 122 9.09 -1.89 26.03
CA ILE A 122 10.37 -1.56 25.42
C ILE A 122 10.35 -0.05 25.10
N PRO A 123 11.32 0.76 25.58
CA PRO A 123 11.40 2.16 25.18
C PRO A 123 11.52 2.28 23.66
N VAL A 124 10.64 3.07 23.04
CA VAL A 124 10.57 3.17 21.57
C VAL A 124 10.63 4.63 21.12
N PHE A 125 11.56 4.89 20.22
CA PHE A 125 11.79 6.18 19.59
C PHE A 125 11.47 6.10 18.10
N VAL A 126 10.66 7.03 17.61
CA VAL A 126 10.26 7.06 16.20
C VAL A 126 10.69 8.40 15.61
N ILE A 127 11.61 8.37 14.66
CA ILE A 127 12.09 9.57 13.97
C ILE A 127 11.33 9.70 12.65
N MET A 128 10.63 10.81 12.48
CA MET A 128 9.85 11.11 11.27
C MET A 128 10.33 12.42 10.65
N SER A 129 10.16 12.58 9.34
CA SER A 129 10.46 13.84 8.67
C SER A 129 9.45 14.92 9.07
N THR A 130 9.80 16.20 8.90
CA THR A 130 8.85 17.30 9.10
C THR A 130 7.72 17.32 8.07
N SER A 131 7.89 16.62 6.94
CA SER A 131 6.89 16.42 5.90
C SER A 131 5.91 15.27 6.17
N THR A 132 6.16 14.47 7.21
CA THR A 132 5.29 13.34 7.56
C THR A 132 3.91 13.83 8.00
N SER A 133 2.87 13.10 7.60
CA SER A 133 1.49 13.44 7.94
C SER A 133 1.25 13.58 9.45
N PRO A 134 0.58 14.65 9.90
CA PRO A 134 0.25 14.86 11.31
C PRO A 134 -0.54 13.69 11.92
N THR A 135 -1.37 13.02 11.11
CA THR A 135 -2.16 11.87 11.56
C THR A 135 -1.25 10.72 11.99
N ARG A 136 -0.23 10.39 11.19
CA ARG A 136 0.70 9.28 11.51
C ARG A 136 1.56 9.62 12.72
N VAL A 137 2.04 10.86 12.82
CA VAL A 137 2.76 11.36 14.00
C VAL A 137 1.90 11.23 15.26
N LYS A 138 0.63 11.60 15.18
CA LYS A 138 -0.33 11.48 16.28
C LYS A 138 -0.53 10.02 16.68
N THR A 139 -0.78 9.12 15.73
CA THR A 139 -0.99 7.70 15.98
C THR A 139 0.21 7.06 16.68
N CYS A 140 1.44 7.31 16.23
CA CYS A 140 2.64 6.79 16.90
C CYS A 140 2.76 7.28 18.36
N ARG A 141 2.40 8.53 18.65
CA ARG A 141 2.39 9.07 20.02
C ARG A 141 1.30 8.42 20.87
N GLU A 142 0.11 8.20 20.30
CA GLU A 142 -1.00 7.50 20.97
C GLU A 142 -0.65 6.04 21.30
N TYR A 143 0.14 5.40 20.44
CA TYR A 143 0.72 4.08 20.72
C TYR A 143 1.83 4.09 21.76
N GLY A 144 2.22 5.24 22.31
CA GLY A 144 3.19 5.34 23.40
C GLY A 144 4.64 5.58 22.96
N ALA A 145 4.89 5.78 21.66
CA ALA A 145 6.23 6.07 21.18
C ALA A 145 6.65 7.53 21.35
N MET A 146 7.95 7.73 21.64
CA MET A 146 8.55 9.06 21.63
C MET A 146 8.86 9.46 20.19
N VAL A 147 8.01 10.30 19.61
CA VAL A 147 8.15 10.75 18.22
C VAL A 147 8.97 12.04 18.13
N ILE A 148 10.06 12.00 17.37
CA ILE A 148 10.94 13.14 17.09
C ILE A 148 10.83 13.49 15.61
N SER A 149 10.37 14.70 15.31
CA SER A 149 10.34 15.22 13.95
C SER A 149 11.70 15.84 13.59
N TYR A 150 12.43 15.23 12.66
CA TYR A 150 13.78 15.69 12.27
C TYR A 150 14.03 15.50 10.78
N GLY A 151 14.57 16.54 10.14
CA GLY A 151 14.92 16.54 8.72
C GLY A 151 13.72 16.80 7.80
N THR A 152 14.00 17.20 6.56
CA THR A 152 12.98 17.43 5.54
C THR A 152 12.74 16.19 4.69
N THR A 153 13.75 15.33 4.57
CA THR A 153 13.69 14.08 3.82
C THR A 153 13.75 12.86 4.73
N SER A 154 13.21 11.72 4.26
CA SER A 154 13.32 10.43 4.96
C SER A 154 14.79 10.05 5.25
N LYS A 155 15.70 10.36 4.32
CA LYS A 155 17.14 10.09 4.47
C LYS A 155 17.77 10.88 5.62
N ASP A 156 17.33 12.12 5.85
CA ASP A 156 17.79 12.93 6.98
C ASP A 156 17.35 12.31 8.30
N SER A 157 16.08 11.90 8.40
CA SER A 157 15.51 11.22 9.56
C SER A 157 16.25 9.91 9.86
N GLN A 158 16.54 9.10 8.84
CA GLN A 158 17.31 7.84 8.98
C GLN A 158 18.74 8.09 9.46
N THR A 159 19.43 9.08 8.88
CA THR A 159 20.80 9.42 9.26
C THR A 159 20.84 9.89 10.72
N HIS A 160 19.88 10.71 11.13
CA HIS A 160 19.76 11.16 12.51
C HIS A 160 19.45 10.02 13.48
N ALA A 161 18.53 9.13 13.13
CA ALA A 161 18.19 7.98 13.97
C ALA A 161 19.36 7.03 14.16
N ARG A 162 20.13 6.74 13.10
CA ARG A 162 21.34 5.90 13.20
C ARG A 162 22.38 6.53 14.12
N ARG A 163 22.55 7.85 14.08
CA ARG A 163 23.41 8.59 15.00
C ARG A 163 22.93 8.48 16.45
N LEU A 164 21.64 8.75 16.71
CA LEU A 164 21.06 8.62 18.05
C LEU A 164 21.15 7.19 18.59
N ALA A 165 20.97 6.19 17.74
CA ALA A 165 21.11 4.79 18.09
C ALA A 165 22.53 4.47 18.58
N GLN A 166 23.55 4.95 17.87
CA GLN A 166 24.95 4.77 18.25
C GLN A 166 25.31 5.51 19.54
N GLU A 167 24.88 6.76 19.68
CA GLU A 167 25.20 7.60 20.84
C GLU A 167 24.55 7.08 22.14
N ASN A 168 23.33 6.55 22.07
CA ASN A 168 22.56 6.14 23.26
C ASN A 168 22.47 4.62 23.45
N GLY A 169 23.01 3.83 22.51
CA GLY A 169 22.97 2.36 22.55
C GLY A 169 21.59 1.75 22.24
N TYR A 170 20.71 2.49 21.56
CA TYR A 170 19.43 1.95 21.08
C TYR A 170 19.65 0.96 19.93
N LEU A 171 18.74 -0.01 19.78
CA LEU A 171 18.73 -0.84 18.58
C LEU A 171 18.00 -0.08 17.48
N TYR A 172 18.73 0.28 16.42
CA TYR A 172 18.11 0.80 15.22
C TYR A 172 17.37 -0.35 14.51
N LEU A 173 16.05 -0.19 14.37
CA LEU A 173 15.19 -1.08 13.61
C LEU A 173 14.93 -0.47 12.24
N GLU A 174 15.26 -1.24 11.21
CA GLU A 174 14.85 -1.00 9.83
C GLU A 174 13.94 -2.15 9.42
N GLU A 175 13.11 -1.94 8.41
CA GLU A 175 12.37 -3.06 7.81
C GLU A 175 13.37 -3.94 7.04
N GLU A 176 14.07 -4.79 7.80
CA GLU A 176 15.16 -5.62 7.30
C GLU A 176 14.66 -6.98 6.79
N ASP A 177 15.40 -7.51 5.84
CA ASP A 177 15.25 -8.86 5.30
C ASP A 177 15.86 -9.94 6.22
N SER A 178 15.56 -9.83 7.52
CA SER A 178 16.03 -10.77 8.54
C SER A 178 15.14 -12.00 8.58
N ALA A 179 15.73 -13.19 8.73
CA ALA A 179 14.97 -14.44 8.84
C ALA A 179 13.93 -14.41 9.98
N VAL A 180 14.22 -13.69 11.08
CA VAL A 180 13.28 -13.49 12.19
C VAL A 180 12.06 -12.70 11.69
N TYR A 181 12.25 -11.51 11.13
CA TYR A 181 11.14 -10.70 10.65
C TYR A 181 10.28 -11.43 9.61
N LEU A 182 10.93 -12.10 8.64
CA LEU A 182 10.25 -12.92 7.63
C LEU A 182 9.46 -14.09 8.22
N SER A 183 9.96 -14.72 9.30
CA SER A 183 9.26 -15.80 9.98
C SER A 183 7.92 -15.34 10.55
N GLY A 184 7.90 -14.14 11.14
CA GLY A 184 6.68 -13.52 11.64
C GLY A 184 5.68 -13.24 10.51
N LEU A 185 6.13 -12.65 9.40
CA LEU A 185 5.27 -12.42 8.23
C LEU A 185 4.74 -13.72 7.61
N GLY A 186 5.56 -14.78 7.58
CA GLY A 186 5.19 -16.09 7.03
C GLY A 186 4.05 -16.80 7.76
N THR A 187 3.72 -16.37 8.99
CA THR A 187 2.57 -16.89 9.75
C THR A 187 1.24 -16.65 9.02
N VAL A 188 1.17 -15.63 8.14
CA VAL A 188 0.01 -15.41 7.26
C VAL A 188 -0.24 -16.61 6.35
N GLY A 189 0.82 -17.18 5.75
CA GLY A 189 0.71 -18.35 4.90
C GLY A 189 0.16 -19.58 5.63
N LEU A 190 0.58 -19.78 6.88
CA LEU A 190 0.05 -20.85 7.74
C LEU A 190 -1.45 -20.67 8.00
N GLU A 191 -1.86 -19.47 8.39
CA GLU A 191 -3.28 -19.19 8.67
C GLU A 191 -4.15 -19.30 7.41
N VAL A 192 -3.67 -18.85 6.25
CA VAL A 192 -4.39 -18.98 4.98
C VAL A 192 -4.62 -20.44 4.62
N TYR A 193 -3.59 -21.29 4.78
CA TYR A 193 -3.72 -22.73 4.54
C TYR A 193 -4.72 -23.40 5.48
N GLU A 194 -4.69 -23.05 6.77
CA GLU A 194 -5.62 -23.61 7.76
C GLU A 194 -7.08 -23.15 7.54
N GLN A 195 -7.28 -21.91 7.10
CA GLN A 195 -8.60 -21.30 6.99
C GLN A 195 -9.32 -21.62 5.67
N VAL A 196 -8.58 -21.94 4.59
CA VAL A 196 -9.17 -22.19 3.26
C VAL A 196 -8.94 -23.63 2.81
N PRO A 197 -9.96 -24.50 2.85
CA PRO A 197 -9.81 -25.89 2.45
C PRO A 197 -9.65 -26.02 0.93
N LYS A 198 -8.77 -26.93 0.49
CA LYS A 198 -8.48 -27.21 -0.94
C LYS A 198 -8.10 -25.94 -1.73
N LEU A 199 -7.23 -25.13 -1.15
CA LEU A 199 -6.72 -23.91 -1.75
C LEU A 199 -5.88 -24.22 -3.01
N ASP A 200 -6.16 -23.54 -4.12
CA ASP A 200 -5.45 -23.73 -5.39
C ASP A 200 -4.36 -22.67 -5.61
N ALA A 201 -4.64 -21.41 -5.23
CA ALA A 201 -3.72 -20.30 -5.42
C ALA A 201 -3.82 -19.23 -4.33
N VAL A 202 -2.71 -18.53 -4.08
CA VAL A 202 -2.65 -17.37 -3.18
C VAL A 202 -1.99 -16.20 -3.88
N ILE A 203 -2.61 -15.03 -3.76
CA ILE A 203 -2.15 -13.77 -4.34
C ILE A 203 -1.67 -12.85 -3.22
N PHE A 204 -0.42 -12.39 -3.33
CA PHE A 204 0.21 -11.46 -2.40
C PHE A 204 0.67 -10.19 -3.13
N PRO A 205 0.69 -9.02 -2.45
CA PRO A 205 1.43 -7.88 -2.95
C PRO A 205 2.93 -8.21 -3.06
N ALA A 206 3.55 -7.70 -4.11
CA ALA A 206 4.99 -7.72 -4.38
C ALA A 206 5.56 -6.29 -4.37
N GLY A 207 6.85 -6.12 -4.68
CA GLY A 207 7.58 -4.86 -4.52
C GLY A 207 8.16 -4.71 -3.11
N GLY A 208 7.91 -3.59 -2.42
CA GLY A 208 8.35 -3.36 -1.02
C GLY A 208 7.84 -4.40 0.00
N HIS A 209 6.91 -5.28 -0.39
CA HIS A 209 6.34 -6.36 0.43
C HIS A 209 6.90 -7.74 0.12
N CYS A 210 8.03 -7.84 -0.60
CA CYS A 210 8.66 -9.11 -0.94
C CYS A 210 8.90 -10.02 0.28
N GLY A 211 9.11 -9.46 1.47
CA GLY A 211 9.24 -10.23 2.71
C GLY A 211 7.98 -11.00 3.11
N LEU A 212 6.79 -10.42 2.92
CA LEU A 212 5.51 -11.12 3.16
C LEU A 212 5.32 -12.25 2.15
N LEU A 213 5.57 -11.97 0.87
CA LEU A 213 5.48 -12.93 -0.21
C LEU A 213 6.44 -14.11 0.04
N ALA A 214 7.71 -13.83 0.29
CA ALA A 214 8.74 -14.84 0.55
C ALA A 214 8.44 -15.68 1.79
N GLY A 215 8.10 -15.03 2.92
CA GLY A 215 7.79 -15.71 4.17
C GLY A 215 6.56 -16.60 4.06
N SER A 216 5.48 -16.09 3.47
CA SER A 216 4.25 -16.86 3.29
C SER A 216 4.41 -17.96 2.25
N ALA A 217 5.23 -17.74 1.21
CA ALA A 217 5.54 -18.75 0.21
C ALA A 217 6.28 -19.94 0.80
N ALA A 218 7.24 -19.70 1.70
CA ALA A 218 7.95 -20.75 2.41
C ALA A 218 7.01 -21.61 3.25
N ALA A 219 6.03 -20.99 3.93
CA ALA A 219 5.01 -21.72 4.69
C ALA A 219 4.10 -22.56 3.77
N LEU A 220 3.54 -21.94 2.74
CA LEU A 220 2.57 -22.57 1.84
C LEU A 220 3.19 -23.72 1.04
N LYS A 221 4.38 -23.54 0.44
CA LYS A 221 5.04 -24.58 -0.34
C LYS A 221 5.48 -25.77 0.51
N HIS A 222 5.81 -25.55 1.79
CA HIS A 222 6.11 -26.63 2.71
C HIS A 222 4.85 -27.46 3.04
N LEU A 223 3.71 -26.81 3.29
CA LEU A 223 2.46 -27.47 3.63
C LEU A 223 1.80 -28.16 2.42
N ASN A 224 1.83 -27.50 1.26
CA ASN A 224 1.35 -28.07 0.01
C ASN A 224 2.08 -27.43 -1.19
N PRO A 225 3.02 -28.17 -1.82
CA PRO A 225 3.82 -27.63 -2.93
C PRO A 225 2.99 -27.33 -4.20
N HIS A 226 1.77 -27.87 -4.31
CA HIS A 226 0.90 -27.67 -5.46
C HIS A 226 0.13 -26.34 -5.46
N ILE A 227 0.13 -25.61 -4.33
CA ILE A 227 -0.51 -24.28 -4.27
C ILE A 227 0.29 -23.31 -5.14
N SER A 228 -0.40 -22.62 -6.06
CA SER A 228 0.19 -21.58 -6.89
C SER A 228 0.34 -20.28 -6.12
N ILE A 229 1.53 -19.71 -6.10
CA ILE A 229 1.85 -18.50 -5.35
C ILE A 229 2.17 -17.39 -6.33
N ILE A 230 1.39 -16.31 -6.24
CA ILE A 230 1.38 -15.23 -7.22
C ILE A 230 1.70 -13.91 -6.51
N GLY A 231 2.79 -13.26 -6.93
CA GLY A 231 3.12 -11.90 -6.52
C GLY A 231 2.52 -10.88 -7.49
N VAL A 232 2.03 -9.75 -6.97
CA VAL A 232 1.49 -8.66 -7.81
C VAL A 232 2.16 -7.33 -7.46
N GLU A 233 2.77 -6.68 -8.44
CA GLU A 233 3.43 -5.38 -8.30
C GLU A 233 2.87 -4.34 -9.29
N SER A 234 3.25 -3.07 -9.12
CA SER A 234 2.82 -1.99 -10.03
C SER A 234 3.64 -2.01 -11.31
N GLU A 235 3.00 -1.79 -12.46
CA GLU A 235 3.67 -1.55 -13.74
C GLU A 235 4.56 -0.30 -13.72
N SER A 236 4.28 0.66 -12.82
CA SER A 236 5.09 1.89 -12.69
C SER A 236 6.46 1.66 -12.04
N PHE A 237 6.62 0.57 -11.27
CA PHE A 237 7.88 0.22 -10.60
C PHE A 237 7.97 -1.30 -10.44
N PRO A 238 8.27 -2.06 -11.52
CA PRO A 238 8.31 -3.52 -11.50
C PRO A 238 9.61 -4.05 -10.87
N VAL A 239 9.88 -3.64 -9.63
CA VAL A 239 11.16 -3.83 -8.93
C VAL A 239 11.47 -5.31 -8.72
N LEU A 240 10.47 -6.13 -8.38
CA LEU A 240 10.67 -7.56 -8.17
C LEU A 240 10.98 -8.27 -9.49
N GLN A 241 10.24 -8.00 -10.55
CA GLN A 241 10.53 -8.58 -11.87
C GLN A 241 11.92 -8.17 -12.38
N GLN A 242 12.32 -6.92 -12.20
CA GLN A 242 13.67 -6.46 -12.57
C GLN A 242 14.75 -7.17 -11.74
N SER A 243 14.59 -7.25 -10.43
CA SER A 243 15.55 -7.91 -9.55
C SER A 243 15.66 -9.41 -9.79
N LEU A 244 14.54 -10.09 -10.08
CA LEU A 244 14.54 -11.51 -10.46
C LEU A 244 15.28 -11.76 -11.77
N LYS A 245 15.16 -10.85 -12.74
CA LYS A 245 15.92 -10.91 -14.00
C LYS A 245 17.41 -10.62 -13.80
N ALA A 246 17.74 -9.66 -12.95
CA ALA A 246 19.13 -9.29 -12.64
C ALA A 246 19.84 -10.30 -11.73
N GLY A 247 19.08 -11.09 -10.95
CA GLY A 247 19.62 -12.03 -9.96
C GLY A 247 20.12 -11.37 -8.67
N HIS A 248 19.98 -10.06 -8.55
CA HIS A 248 20.30 -9.28 -7.35
C HIS A 248 19.25 -8.18 -7.16
N PRO A 249 19.07 -7.65 -5.94
CA PRO A 249 18.21 -6.49 -5.71
C PRO A 249 18.65 -5.33 -6.59
N THR A 250 17.74 -4.81 -7.39
CA THR A 250 17.97 -3.60 -8.20
C THR A 250 17.47 -2.40 -7.42
N GLU A 251 18.29 -1.37 -7.30
CA GLU A 251 17.81 -0.05 -6.86
C GLU A 251 17.01 0.55 -8.03
N ASP A 252 15.71 0.80 -7.84
CA ASP A 252 14.87 1.40 -8.89
C ASP A 252 14.51 2.86 -8.60
N GLN A 253 14.16 3.54 -9.68
CA GLN A 253 13.99 4.97 -9.90
C GLN A 253 12.97 5.62 -8.96
N ALA A 254 13.23 6.88 -8.60
CA ALA A 254 12.36 7.69 -7.73
C ALA A 254 10.88 7.62 -8.15
N CYS A 255 10.04 7.02 -7.31
CA CYS A 255 8.59 6.98 -7.53
C CYS A 255 8.01 8.39 -7.34
N SER A 256 7.45 8.98 -8.40
CA SER A 256 6.81 10.31 -8.34
C SER A 256 5.54 10.32 -7.48
N ASN A 257 4.87 9.17 -7.30
CA ASN A 257 3.61 9.01 -6.58
C ASN A 257 3.78 8.27 -5.23
N HIS A 258 4.85 8.57 -4.48
CA HIS A 258 5.17 7.89 -3.21
C HIS A 258 4.00 7.90 -2.19
N HIS A 259 3.18 8.95 -2.17
CA HIS A 259 2.05 9.03 -1.23
C HIS A 259 0.94 8.01 -1.51
N PHE A 260 0.71 7.66 -2.78
CA PHE A 260 -0.31 6.66 -3.14
C PHE A 260 0.17 5.24 -2.86
N TYR A 261 1.43 4.95 -3.19
CA TYR A 261 2.00 3.62 -3.08
C TYR A 261 2.55 3.29 -1.69
N GLY A 262 2.75 4.28 -0.82
CA GLY A 262 3.16 4.04 0.56
C GLY A 262 4.43 3.20 0.65
N ASP A 263 4.34 2.04 1.30
CA ASP A 263 5.46 1.13 1.53
C ASP A 263 5.72 0.21 0.31
N VAL A 264 4.81 0.15 -0.68
CA VAL A 264 5.01 -0.61 -1.93
C VAL A 264 6.13 0.00 -2.76
N SER A 265 6.30 1.33 -2.70
CA SER A 265 7.38 2.06 -3.40
C SER A 265 8.72 2.07 -2.66
N GLY A 266 8.82 1.41 -1.49
CA GLY A 266 10.02 1.39 -0.65
C GLY A 266 11.23 0.71 -1.29
N VAL A 267 12.43 1.10 -0.84
CA VAL A 267 13.71 0.61 -1.35
C VAL A 267 13.81 -0.92 -1.23
N CYS A 268 14.29 -1.49 -2.33
CA CYS A 268 14.33 -2.90 -2.68
C CYS A 268 14.65 -3.85 -1.51
N PHE A 269 13.80 -4.86 -1.39
CA PHE A 269 13.91 -6.01 -0.51
C PHE A 269 15.33 -6.62 -0.50
N GLY A 270 15.71 -7.22 0.63
CA GLY A 270 17.03 -7.82 0.76
C GLY A 270 17.24 -9.08 -0.09
N SER A 271 18.47 -9.58 -0.07
CA SER A 271 18.91 -10.74 -0.85
C SER A 271 18.22 -12.05 -0.45
N ASN A 272 17.80 -12.22 0.81
CA ASN A 272 17.12 -13.43 1.28
C ASN A 272 15.70 -13.52 0.70
N SER A 273 14.94 -12.43 0.78
CA SER A 273 13.59 -12.33 0.19
C SER A 273 13.63 -12.58 -1.30
N LEU A 274 14.61 -12.01 -2.02
CA LEU A 274 14.77 -12.26 -3.45
C LEU A 274 15.07 -13.73 -3.75
N GLN A 275 16.00 -14.34 -3.01
CA GLN A 275 16.41 -15.73 -3.22
C GLN A 275 15.26 -16.71 -2.94
N LEU A 276 14.47 -16.46 -1.89
CA LEU A 276 13.29 -17.27 -1.56
C LEU A 276 12.20 -17.08 -2.61
N THR A 277 11.93 -15.83 -2.99
CA THR A 277 10.91 -15.50 -4.00
C THR A 277 11.23 -16.17 -5.34
N GLY A 278 12.48 -16.08 -5.81
CA GLY A 278 12.88 -16.72 -7.07
C GLY A 278 12.79 -18.25 -7.08
N LYS A 279 12.74 -18.90 -5.91
CA LYS A 279 12.61 -20.36 -5.78
C LYS A 279 11.17 -20.83 -5.53
N LEU A 280 10.39 -20.04 -4.81
CA LEU A 280 9.10 -20.48 -4.23
C LEU A 280 7.88 -19.85 -4.89
N VAL A 281 8.03 -18.73 -5.58
CA VAL A 281 6.93 -18.00 -6.22
C VAL A 281 6.79 -18.44 -7.67
N ASP A 282 5.59 -18.85 -8.07
CA ASP A 282 5.34 -19.43 -9.39
C ASP A 282 5.16 -18.37 -10.47
N LYS A 283 4.61 -17.19 -10.12
CA LYS A 283 4.33 -16.11 -11.08
C LYS A 283 4.36 -14.74 -10.42
N VAL A 284 4.89 -13.75 -11.12
CA VAL A 284 4.81 -12.33 -10.72
C VAL A 284 4.14 -11.54 -11.82
N VAL A 285 3.11 -10.76 -11.48
CA VAL A 285 2.29 -10.00 -12.41
C VAL A 285 2.38 -8.51 -12.10
N ALA A 286 2.43 -7.68 -13.14
CA ALA A 286 2.36 -6.24 -13.01
C ALA A 286 0.95 -5.72 -13.36
N VAL A 287 0.46 -4.75 -12.59
CA VAL A 287 -0.86 -4.11 -12.76
C VAL A 287 -0.74 -2.59 -12.85
N ARG A 288 -1.70 -1.95 -13.52
CA ARG A 288 -1.71 -0.49 -13.65
C ARG A 288 -2.32 0.16 -12.41
N GLU A 289 -1.95 1.41 -12.16
CA GLU A 289 -2.52 2.24 -11.10
C GLU A 289 -4.06 2.29 -11.18
N GLU A 290 -4.60 2.37 -12.40
CA GLU A 290 -6.04 2.35 -12.66
C GLU A 290 -6.73 1.10 -12.10
N ASP A 291 -6.10 -0.07 -12.27
CA ASP A 291 -6.63 -1.35 -11.84
C ASP A 291 -6.60 -1.46 -10.30
N ILE A 292 -5.60 -0.85 -9.66
CA ILE A 292 -5.50 -0.72 -8.19
C ILE A 292 -6.63 0.17 -7.66
N LEU A 293 -6.86 1.34 -8.25
CA LEU A 293 -7.92 2.26 -7.85
C LEU A 293 -9.31 1.62 -7.96
N ILE A 294 -9.59 0.92 -9.06
CA ILE A 294 -10.84 0.17 -9.22
C ILE A 294 -10.95 -0.93 -8.14
N SER A 295 -9.85 -1.60 -7.81
CA SER A 295 -9.84 -2.64 -6.77
C SER A 295 -10.14 -2.08 -5.38
N MET A 296 -9.60 -0.91 -5.04
CA MET A 296 -9.93 -0.19 -3.80
C MET A 296 -11.44 0.08 -3.72
N LEU A 297 -12.03 0.58 -4.83
CA LEU A 297 -13.47 0.82 -4.92
C LEU A 297 -14.27 -0.47 -4.71
N ARG A 298 -13.89 -1.58 -5.35
CA ARG A 298 -14.59 -2.87 -5.19
C ARG A 298 -14.50 -3.43 -3.78
N LEU A 299 -13.35 -3.35 -3.12
CA LEU A 299 -13.19 -3.77 -1.73
C LEU A 299 -14.07 -2.92 -0.79
N LEU A 300 -14.16 -1.62 -1.04
CA LEU A 300 -15.04 -0.74 -0.27
C LEU A 300 -16.54 -1.06 -0.47
N GLU A 301 -16.96 -1.35 -1.70
CA GLU A 301 -18.35 -1.63 -2.04
C GLU A 301 -18.83 -3.01 -1.56
N TYR A 302 -18.04 -4.05 -1.85
CA TYR A 302 -18.42 -5.43 -1.65
C TYR A 302 -17.98 -6.00 -0.30
N GLU A 303 -16.93 -5.46 0.31
CA GLU A 303 -16.39 -5.97 1.57
C GLU A 303 -16.50 -4.97 2.72
N ARG A 304 -16.89 -3.70 2.42
CA ARG A 304 -16.86 -2.59 3.37
C ARG A 304 -15.48 -2.41 4.01
N ALA A 305 -14.45 -2.76 3.25
CA ALA A 305 -13.06 -2.72 3.67
C ALA A 305 -12.40 -1.45 3.13
N MET A 306 -11.88 -0.63 4.02
CA MET A 306 -10.98 0.47 3.65
C MET A 306 -9.58 -0.10 3.49
N VAL A 307 -9.00 0.09 2.31
CA VAL A 307 -7.70 -0.47 1.94
C VAL A 307 -6.84 0.63 1.30
N ASP A 308 -5.53 0.51 1.44
CA ASP A 308 -4.58 1.29 0.65
C ASP A 308 -4.21 0.55 -0.65
N ALA A 309 -3.26 1.10 -1.42
CA ALA A 309 -2.79 0.49 -2.65
C ALA A 309 -2.22 -0.91 -2.41
N GLU A 310 -1.56 -1.15 -1.27
CA GLU A 310 -0.92 -2.43 -0.94
C GLU A 310 -1.96 -3.52 -0.64
N GLY A 311 -3.02 -3.17 0.08
CA GLY A 311 -4.15 -4.06 0.32
C GLY A 311 -4.96 -4.35 -0.96
N ALA A 312 -5.00 -3.42 -1.91
CA ALA A 312 -5.82 -3.55 -3.12
C ALA A 312 -5.12 -4.24 -4.30
N ILE A 313 -3.78 -4.22 -4.37
CA ILE A 313 -3.02 -4.67 -5.54
C ILE A 313 -3.24 -6.15 -5.88
N GLY A 314 -3.47 -7.00 -4.88
CA GLY A 314 -3.77 -8.42 -5.10
C GLY A 314 -5.08 -8.63 -5.87
N LEU A 315 -6.12 -7.85 -5.56
CA LEU A 315 -7.38 -7.87 -6.32
C LEU A 315 -7.23 -7.23 -7.70
N ALA A 316 -6.33 -6.26 -7.85
CA ALA A 316 -6.07 -5.58 -9.12
C ALA A 316 -5.61 -6.53 -10.23
N ALA A 317 -4.89 -7.60 -9.89
CA ALA A 317 -4.53 -8.63 -10.88
C ALA A 317 -5.76 -9.34 -11.47
N LEU A 318 -6.83 -9.51 -10.68
CA LEU A 318 -8.09 -10.08 -11.13
C LEU A 318 -8.92 -9.06 -11.91
N VAL A 319 -8.97 -7.80 -11.46
CA VAL A 319 -9.64 -6.70 -12.17
C VAL A 319 -9.04 -6.50 -13.56
N ALA A 320 -7.70 -6.52 -13.66
CA ALA A 320 -6.98 -6.40 -14.91
C ALA A 320 -7.09 -7.64 -15.83
N GLY A 321 -7.68 -8.74 -15.35
CA GLY A 321 -7.83 -9.98 -16.11
C GLY A 321 -6.51 -10.70 -16.43
N LYS A 322 -5.45 -10.47 -15.64
CA LYS A 322 -4.10 -11.01 -15.89
C LYS A 322 -3.92 -12.47 -15.41
N LEU A 323 -4.93 -13.02 -14.74
CA LEU A 323 -4.95 -14.37 -14.15
C LEU A 323 -6.15 -15.23 -14.63
N PRO A 324 -6.39 -15.39 -15.94
CA PRO A 324 -7.51 -16.17 -16.46
C PRO A 324 -7.46 -17.66 -16.07
N GLU A 325 -6.28 -18.20 -15.80
CA GLU A 325 -6.04 -19.59 -15.40
C GLU A 325 -6.59 -19.95 -14.01
N LEU A 326 -7.03 -18.96 -13.25
CA LEU A 326 -7.63 -19.14 -11.92
C LEU A 326 -9.16 -19.28 -11.95
N LYS A 327 -9.80 -19.16 -13.11
CA LYS A 327 -11.25 -19.35 -13.23
C LYS A 327 -11.68 -20.73 -12.75
N GLY A 328 -12.72 -20.79 -11.92
CA GLY A 328 -13.23 -22.01 -11.28
C GLY A 328 -12.37 -22.55 -10.13
N LYS A 329 -11.27 -21.88 -9.77
CA LYS A 329 -10.38 -22.28 -8.67
C LYS A 329 -10.66 -21.51 -7.38
N ARG A 330 -10.16 -22.05 -6.26
CA ARG A 330 -10.15 -21.40 -4.94
C ARG A 330 -8.90 -20.55 -4.77
N VAL A 331 -9.10 -19.25 -4.64
CA VAL A 331 -8.04 -18.25 -4.62
C VAL A 331 -8.12 -17.45 -3.33
N ALA A 332 -7.04 -17.41 -2.55
CA ALA A 332 -6.92 -16.49 -1.43
C ALA A 332 -6.17 -15.22 -1.85
N ILE A 333 -6.67 -14.05 -1.48
CA ILE A 333 -6.01 -12.75 -1.69
C ILE A 333 -5.70 -12.17 -0.31
N VAL A 334 -4.44 -11.80 -0.10
CA VAL A 334 -4.02 -11.15 1.14
C VAL A 334 -4.22 -9.65 1.04
N ILE A 335 -5.10 -9.12 1.90
CA ILE A 335 -5.38 -7.70 2.03
C ILE A 335 -4.52 -7.16 3.18
N CYS A 336 -3.32 -6.71 2.83
CA CYS A 336 -2.22 -6.50 3.77
C CYS A 336 -2.33 -5.26 4.65
N SER A 337 -2.91 -4.17 4.14
CA SER A 337 -2.95 -2.89 4.84
C SER A 337 -4.17 -2.04 4.47
N GLY A 338 -4.59 -1.19 5.42
CA GLY A 338 -5.70 -0.25 5.29
C GLY A 338 -5.38 1.15 5.83
N ASN A 339 -4.10 1.47 6.04
CA ASN A 339 -3.64 2.72 6.65
C ASN A 339 -3.57 3.89 5.65
N LEU A 340 -4.68 4.14 4.96
CA LEU A 340 -4.79 5.23 4.00
C LEU A 340 -5.31 6.51 4.66
N GLU A 341 -4.71 7.65 4.33
CA GLU A 341 -5.21 8.94 4.81
C GLU A 341 -6.55 9.28 4.17
N LEU A 342 -7.47 9.86 4.96
CA LEU A 342 -8.83 10.18 4.51
C LEU A 342 -8.86 11.11 3.28
N HIS A 343 -7.95 12.08 3.22
CA HIS A 343 -7.87 12.98 2.07
C HIS A 343 -7.45 12.25 0.80
N LEU A 344 -6.46 11.36 0.91
CA LEU A 344 -6.01 10.53 -0.20
C LEU A 344 -7.10 9.52 -0.61
N LEU A 345 -7.83 8.93 0.35
CA LEU A 345 -8.98 8.08 0.07
C LEU A 345 -10.02 8.83 -0.79
N GLN A 346 -10.35 10.07 -0.44
CA GLN A 346 -11.30 10.88 -1.20
C GLN A 346 -10.85 11.07 -2.66
N GLN A 347 -9.57 11.38 -2.88
CA GLN A 347 -9.01 11.53 -4.23
C GLN A 347 -9.03 10.19 -4.99
N CYS A 348 -8.67 9.09 -4.32
CA CYS A 348 -8.66 7.75 -4.91
C CYS A 348 -10.06 7.31 -5.33
N ILE A 349 -11.08 7.50 -4.46
CA ILE A 349 -12.48 7.17 -4.77
C ILE A 349 -12.99 8.02 -5.93
N ALA A 350 -12.73 9.33 -5.93
CA ALA A 350 -13.16 10.21 -7.01
C ALA A 350 -12.56 9.76 -8.36
N ARG A 351 -11.27 9.43 -8.39
CA ARG A 351 -10.60 8.93 -9.59
C ARG A 351 -11.11 7.54 -10.00
N ALA A 352 -11.31 6.63 -9.04
CA ALA A 352 -11.85 5.30 -9.29
C ALA A 352 -13.27 5.36 -9.89
N LEU A 353 -14.14 6.25 -9.41
CA LEU A 353 -15.48 6.46 -9.98
C LEU A 353 -15.44 6.95 -11.44
N THR A 354 -14.47 7.81 -11.77
CA THR A 354 -14.23 8.22 -13.17
C THR A 354 -13.76 7.04 -14.02
N LEU A 355 -12.81 6.25 -13.51
CA LEU A 355 -12.30 5.04 -14.18
C LEU A 355 -13.37 3.94 -14.32
N ASP A 356 -14.36 3.90 -13.43
CA ASP A 356 -15.48 2.96 -13.49
C ASP A 356 -16.64 3.43 -14.41
N ASN A 357 -16.49 4.59 -15.07
CA ASN A 357 -17.56 5.29 -15.81
C ASN A 357 -18.80 5.61 -14.97
N ARG A 358 -18.63 5.87 -13.68
CA ARG A 358 -19.75 6.28 -12.82
C ARG A 358 -19.78 7.78 -12.62
N VAL A 359 -18.65 8.44 -12.75
CA VAL A 359 -18.57 9.90 -12.85
C VAL A 359 -18.00 10.25 -14.22
N CYS A 360 -18.65 11.17 -14.91
CA CYS A 360 -18.25 11.57 -16.23
C CYS A 360 -18.28 13.08 -16.36
N ARG A 361 -17.36 13.60 -17.18
CA ARG A 361 -17.29 15.02 -17.47
C ARG A 361 -17.35 15.24 -18.98
N PHE A 362 -18.27 16.09 -19.39
CA PHE A 362 -18.40 16.50 -20.78
C PHE A 362 -18.54 18.02 -20.86
N SER A 363 -18.15 18.56 -22.00
CA SER A 363 -18.30 19.96 -22.33
C SER A 363 -19.08 20.08 -23.63
N LEU A 364 -20.00 21.03 -23.69
CA LEU A 364 -20.77 21.33 -24.88
C LEU A 364 -20.92 22.84 -25.02
N VAL A 365 -21.20 23.29 -26.24
CA VAL A 365 -21.44 24.69 -26.53
C VAL A 365 -22.93 24.90 -26.74
N LEU A 366 -23.52 25.83 -25.98
CA LEU A 366 -24.90 26.26 -26.13
C LEU A 366 -24.96 27.66 -26.72
N SER A 367 -26.08 27.99 -27.36
CA SER A 367 -26.47 29.38 -27.57
C SER A 367 -26.71 30.07 -26.22
N ASP A 368 -26.26 31.31 -26.07
CA ASP A 368 -26.44 32.12 -24.85
C ASP A 368 -27.85 32.75 -24.84
N SER A 369 -28.89 31.92 -25.03
CA SER A 369 -30.29 32.32 -24.98
C SER A 369 -30.97 31.85 -23.68
N PRO A 370 -31.94 32.63 -23.15
CA PRO A 370 -32.71 32.21 -21.99
C PRO A 370 -33.39 30.84 -22.23
N GLY A 371 -33.12 29.88 -21.34
CA GLY A 371 -33.75 28.56 -21.34
C GLY A 371 -32.93 27.41 -21.96
N ASP A 372 -31.81 27.68 -22.63
CA ASP A 372 -31.03 26.59 -23.24
C ASP A 372 -30.37 25.67 -22.20
N ILE A 373 -29.95 26.22 -21.07
CA ILE A 373 -29.50 25.43 -19.93
C ILE A 373 -30.66 24.61 -19.32
N SER A 374 -31.89 25.14 -19.32
CA SER A 374 -33.07 24.38 -18.87
C SER A 374 -33.28 23.15 -19.74
N LYS A 375 -33.18 23.29 -21.06
CA LYS A 375 -33.29 22.16 -22.02
C LYS A 375 -32.21 21.11 -21.78
N LEU A 376 -30.98 21.53 -21.46
CA LEU A 376 -29.91 20.60 -21.09
C LEU A 376 -30.26 19.85 -19.81
N LEU A 377 -30.67 20.56 -18.76
CA LEU A 377 -31.05 19.96 -17.48
C LEU A 377 -32.25 19.00 -17.60
N GLU A 378 -33.22 19.29 -18.47
CA GLU A 378 -34.34 18.40 -18.77
C GLU A 378 -33.88 17.07 -19.38
N ILE A 379 -32.87 17.08 -20.25
CA ILE A 379 -32.29 15.84 -20.81
C ILE A 379 -31.59 15.06 -19.71
N LEU A 380 -30.78 15.74 -18.88
CA LEU A 380 -30.08 15.10 -17.77
C LEU A 380 -31.06 14.49 -16.76
N ALA A 381 -32.17 15.17 -16.50
CA ALA A 381 -33.25 14.66 -15.65
C ALA A 381 -33.97 13.47 -16.28
N ARG A 382 -34.25 13.52 -17.59
CA ARG A 382 -34.88 12.42 -18.34
C ARG A 382 -34.04 11.15 -18.34
N GLU A 383 -32.72 11.29 -18.45
CA GLU A 383 -31.79 10.16 -18.36
C GLU A 383 -31.51 9.75 -16.91
N GLU A 384 -32.19 10.30 -15.89
CA GLU A 384 -31.97 9.95 -14.47
C GLU A 384 -30.52 10.15 -14.00
N THR A 385 -29.84 11.16 -14.54
CA THR A 385 -28.45 11.47 -14.20
C THR A 385 -28.38 12.48 -13.07
N ARG A 386 -27.45 12.27 -12.14
CA ARG A 386 -27.25 13.22 -11.04
C ARG A 386 -26.18 14.22 -11.43
N VAL A 387 -26.52 15.50 -11.42
CA VAL A 387 -25.57 16.58 -11.66
C VAL A 387 -24.72 16.81 -10.41
N LEU A 388 -23.39 16.72 -10.56
CA LEU A 388 -22.43 17.01 -9.49
C LEU A 388 -21.89 18.44 -9.57
N ASP A 389 -21.58 18.91 -10.77
CA ASP A 389 -21.04 20.26 -11.02
C ASP A 389 -21.46 20.75 -12.41
N ILE A 390 -21.77 22.04 -12.54
CA ILE A 390 -22.01 22.71 -13.82
C ILE A 390 -21.27 24.03 -13.82
N LYS A 391 -20.37 24.20 -14.79
CA LYS A 391 -19.59 25.41 -14.99
C LYS A 391 -19.92 26.03 -16.33
N GLN A 392 -20.13 27.34 -16.33
CA GLN A 392 -20.41 28.13 -17.53
C GLN A 392 -19.25 29.08 -17.78
N GLU A 393 -18.69 29.01 -18.98
CA GLU A 393 -17.60 29.87 -19.41
C GLU A 393 -18.02 30.68 -20.63
N ARG A 394 -17.93 32.01 -20.50
CA ARG A 394 -18.28 33.00 -21.54
C ARG A 394 -17.06 33.66 -22.16
N MET A 395 -16.03 33.92 -21.34
CA MET A 395 -14.92 34.82 -21.66
C MET A 395 -13.81 34.17 -22.50
N PHE A 396 -13.73 32.84 -22.55
CA PHE A 396 -12.66 32.10 -23.24
C PHE A 396 -13.16 31.29 -24.45
N VAL A 397 -14.43 31.45 -24.85
CA VAL A 397 -14.97 30.78 -26.02
C VAL A 397 -14.54 31.53 -27.27
N THR A 398 -13.56 30.98 -27.99
CA THR A 398 -13.00 31.53 -29.23
C THR A 398 -13.89 31.34 -30.45
N SER A 399 -15.01 30.61 -30.32
CA SER A 399 -15.71 30.03 -31.47
C SER A 399 -16.81 30.90 -32.08
N GLU A 400 -17.49 31.79 -31.33
CA GLU A 400 -18.51 32.72 -31.86
C GLU A 400 -19.10 33.63 -30.75
N LEU A 401 -19.57 34.84 -31.09
CA LEU A 401 -20.34 35.70 -30.17
C LEU A 401 -21.68 35.04 -29.78
N PHE A 402 -22.18 35.29 -28.57
CA PHE A 402 -23.44 34.72 -28.03
C PHE A 402 -23.44 33.19 -27.85
N THR A 403 -22.27 32.60 -27.61
CA THR A 403 -22.13 31.20 -27.24
C THR A 403 -21.60 31.06 -25.82
N VAL A 404 -22.02 30.00 -25.14
CA VAL A 404 -21.60 29.64 -23.79
C VAL A 404 -21.07 28.22 -23.81
N GLN A 405 -19.85 28.01 -23.31
CA GLN A 405 -19.34 26.68 -23.06
C GLN A 405 -19.84 26.22 -21.69
N VAL A 406 -20.58 25.11 -21.67
CA VAL A 406 -21.04 24.47 -20.44
C VAL A 406 -20.25 23.21 -20.22
N THR A 407 -19.58 23.12 -19.07
CA THR A 407 -18.92 21.89 -18.63
C THR A 407 -19.72 21.29 -17.49
N CYS A 408 -20.20 20.07 -17.68
CA CYS A 408 -20.98 19.32 -16.71
C CYS A 408 -20.18 18.13 -16.18
N THR A 409 -20.17 17.96 -14.87
CA THR A 409 -19.76 16.72 -14.21
C THR A 409 -21.00 16.03 -13.67
N VAL A 410 -21.24 14.80 -14.12
CA VAL A 410 -22.44 14.03 -13.79
C VAL A 410 -22.08 12.66 -13.24
N GLU A 411 -22.94 12.15 -12.37
CA GLU A 411 -22.91 10.79 -11.86
C GLU A 411 -23.93 9.94 -12.61
N THR A 412 -23.48 8.79 -13.10
CA THR A 412 -24.25 7.76 -13.80
C THR A 412 -24.14 6.43 -13.06
N ARG A 413 -25.02 5.48 -13.41
CA ARG A 413 -25.15 4.21 -12.69
C ARG A 413 -23.99 3.27 -13.01
N ASP A 414 -23.71 3.14 -14.29
CA ASP A 414 -22.70 2.25 -14.85
C ASP A 414 -22.32 2.71 -16.26
N LYS A 415 -21.37 1.98 -16.86
CA LYS A 415 -20.90 2.23 -18.23
C LYS A 415 -22.01 2.22 -19.29
N ILE A 416 -23.07 1.41 -19.11
CA ILE A 416 -24.18 1.32 -20.07
C ILE A 416 -24.99 2.61 -20.00
N HIS A 417 -25.30 3.06 -18.79
CA HIS A 417 -25.99 4.31 -18.56
C HIS A 417 -25.16 5.50 -19.08
N THR A 418 -23.85 5.53 -18.88
CA THR A 418 -22.99 6.55 -19.49
C THR A 418 -23.10 6.59 -21.01
N ALA A 419 -23.13 5.43 -21.66
CA ALA A 419 -23.25 5.34 -23.11
C ALA A 419 -24.63 5.82 -23.61
N GLN A 420 -25.71 5.51 -22.87
CA GLN A 420 -27.05 6.02 -23.15
C GLN A 420 -27.09 7.55 -23.07
N LEU A 421 -26.57 8.12 -21.99
CA LEU A 421 -26.45 9.57 -21.82
C LEU A 421 -25.63 10.20 -22.97
N LYS A 422 -24.50 9.58 -23.33
CA LYS A 422 -23.65 10.06 -24.44
C LYS A 422 -24.41 10.10 -25.76
N ASN A 423 -25.18 9.07 -26.08
CA ASN A 423 -25.98 9.04 -27.31
C ASN A 423 -27.09 10.10 -27.28
N ALA A 424 -27.84 10.21 -26.17
CA ALA A 424 -28.90 11.20 -26.02
C ALA A 424 -28.39 12.65 -26.16
N LEU A 425 -27.20 12.94 -25.63
CA LEU A 425 -26.56 14.25 -25.78
C LEU A 425 -26.05 14.50 -27.19
N LEU A 426 -25.43 13.52 -27.84
CA LEU A 426 -24.90 13.67 -29.21
C LEU A 426 -26.00 13.86 -30.26
N GLU A 427 -27.18 13.26 -30.07
CA GLU A 427 -28.34 13.47 -30.94
C GLU A 427 -28.80 14.93 -30.99
N ARG A 428 -28.66 15.66 -29.87
CA ARG A 428 -29.16 17.04 -29.74
C ARG A 428 -28.05 18.09 -29.78
N TYR A 429 -26.85 17.74 -29.36
CA TYR A 429 -25.66 18.59 -29.28
C TYR A 429 -24.46 17.87 -29.93
N PRO A 430 -24.30 17.96 -31.25
CA PRO A 430 -23.22 17.28 -31.97
C PRO A 430 -21.81 17.73 -31.54
N THR A 431 -21.68 18.92 -30.97
CA THR A 431 -20.44 19.51 -30.46
C THR A 431 -20.07 19.04 -29.04
N THR A 432 -20.77 18.04 -28.50
CA THR A 432 -20.48 17.50 -27.16
C THR A 432 -19.13 16.79 -27.16
N LEU A 433 -18.16 17.37 -26.46
CA LEU A 433 -16.86 16.80 -26.20
C LEU A 433 -16.88 16.07 -24.87
N TRP A 434 -16.65 14.77 -24.91
CA TRP A 434 -16.44 13.96 -23.71
C TRP A 434 -14.97 14.06 -23.33
N MET A 435 -14.68 14.46 -22.09
CA MET A 435 -13.31 14.38 -21.61
C MET A 435 -13.00 12.93 -21.29
N GLU A 436 -12.10 12.34 -22.07
CA GLU A 436 -11.56 11.01 -21.81
C GLU A 436 -10.68 11.01 -20.55
N ARG A 437 -10.47 9.80 -20.02
CA ARG A 437 -10.05 9.49 -18.65
C ARG A 437 -8.66 9.99 -18.26
#